data_AF-A0A226QTF6-F1
#
_entry.id   AF-A0A226QTF6-F1
#
_cell.length_a   1.000
_cell.length_b   1.000
_cell.length_c   1.000
_cell.angle_alpha   90.00
_cell.angle_beta   90.00
_cell.angle_gamma   90.00
#
_symmetry.space_group_name_H-M   'P 1'
#
loop_
_entity.id
_entity.type
_entity.pdbx_description
1 polymer ?
#
loop_
_entity_poly.entity_id
_entity_poly.type
_entity_poly.pdbx_seq_one_letter_code
_entity_poly.pdbx_strand_id
1 'polypeptide(L)'
;MGKRGPKTEAGLAAVSQAAKQWDHSAWTRNPKAVEAIEIARRLRKTKHGLYASVPIICKGQGCPYAHSCPLVEMDKAPYGEKCPIEIAALEDLFHRYCEHFGIDPDNPKPSDTVDLMMIKDLVDADIALLRCDNKMAWDADYIIHNTVGMTEEGERITKQELHPLTEYKEKLIARKNKTFQLLNSTRKDKEGMKLTVTHDPSERAAEMLKVLQDMKEIEATEEERKQKYLDRSSSMMKETVTKDTIEVEPIDYSEEE
;
A
#
# COMPACT_ATOMS: atom_id res chain seq x y z
N MET A 1 -21.62 1.34 -32.16
CA MET A 1 -21.41 1.29 -30.71
C MET A 1 -22.11 0.05 -30.16
N GLY A 2 -21.38 -0.90 -29.56
CA GLY A 2 -22.01 -2.07 -28.93
C GLY A 2 -22.85 -1.67 -27.73
N LYS A 3 -24.10 -2.15 -27.64
CA LYS A 3 -24.99 -1.90 -26.50
C LYS A 3 -24.39 -2.59 -25.26
N ARG A 4 -23.99 -1.79 -24.26
CA ARG A 4 -23.46 -2.29 -22.98
C ARG A 4 -24.63 -2.57 -22.04
N GLY A 5 -24.83 -3.84 -21.66
CA GLY A 5 -25.90 -4.28 -20.74
C GLY A 5 -26.27 -5.75 -20.95
N PRO A 6 -27.06 -6.35 -20.03
CA PRO A 6 -27.57 -7.71 -20.19
C PRO A 6 -28.37 -7.82 -21.49
N LYS A 7 -27.94 -8.74 -22.37
CA LYS A 7 -28.49 -8.92 -23.73
C LYS A 7 -29.71 -9.86 -23.75
N THR A 8 -29.95 -10.62 -22.68
CA THR A 8 -31.02 -11.62 -22.60
C THR A 8 -32.29 -11.05 -21.97
N GLU A 9 -33.45 -11.48 -22.49
CA GLU A 9 -34.78 -11.08 -21.98
C GLU A 9 -34.98 -11.48 -20.51
N ALA A 10 -34.48 -12.66 -20.13
CA ALA A 10 -34.42 -13.08 -18.72
C ALA A 10 -33.53 -12.17 -17.86
N GLY A 11 -32.41 -11.67 -18.43
CA GLY A 11 -31.54 -10.71 -17.78
C GLY A 11 -32.22 -9.36 -17.57
N LEU A 12 -32.99 -8.88 -18.55
CA LEU A 12 -33.81 -7.66 -18.44
C LEU A 12 -34.95 -7.83 -17.43
N ALA A 13 -35.62 -8.98 -17.41
CA ALA A 13 -36.71 -9.29 -16.49
C ALA A 13 -36.20 -9.40 -15.03
N ALA A 14 -35.08 -10.09 -14.80
CA ALA A 14 -34.41 -10.11 -13.50
C ALA A 14 -34.01 -8.69 -13.07
N VAL A 15 -33.55 -7.86 -14.03
CA VAL A 15 -33.24 -6.42 -13.89
C VAL A 15 -34.46 -5.54 -13.63
N SER A 16 -35.69 -6.03 -13.82
CA SER A 16 -36.91 -5.29 -13.49
C SER A 16 -37.48 -5.66 -12.12
N GLN A 17 -37.42 -6.93 -11.70
CA GLN A 17 -38.16 -7.41 -10.52
C GLN A 17 -37.56 -6.98 -9.17
N ALA A 18 -36.23 -6.97 -9.02
CA ALA A 18 -35.55 -6.51 -7.79
C ALA A 18 -35.46 -4.97 -7.59
N ALA A 19 -36.20 -4.18 -8.38
CA ALA A 19 -36.15 -2.71 -8.41
C ALA A 19 -36.88 -2.09 -7.22
N LYS A 20 -37.88 -2.80 -6.71
CA LYS A 20 -38.95 -2.33 -5.82
C LYS A 20 -38.56 -1.87 -4.41
N GLN A 21 -37.28 -1.80 -4.05
CA GLN A 21 -36.89 -1.75 -2.63
C GLN A 21 -36.41 -0.37 -2.11
N TRP A 22 -36.23 0.65 -2.96
CA TRP A 22 -35.77 1.97 -2.51
C TRP A 22 -36.46 3.10 -3.26
N ASP A 23 -37.00 4.08 -2.53
CA ASP A 23 -37.65 5.23 -3.15
C ASP A 23 -36.62 6.23 -3.71
N HIS A 24 -36.58 6.33 -5.04
CA HIS A 24 -35.69 7.23 -5.78
C HIS A 24 -36.30 8.62 -6.00
N SER A 25 -37.51 8.87 -5.49
CA SER A 25 -38.23 10.15 -5.58
C SER A 25 -37.48 11.33 -4.97
N ALA A 26 -36.55 11.06 -4.04
CA ALA A 26 -35.68 12.07 -3.43
C ALA A 26 -34.70 12.73 -4.43
N TRP A 27 -34.37 12.06 -5.53
CA TRP A 27 -33.39 12.54 -6.52
C TRP A 27 -34.04 12.93 -7.85
N THR A 28 -35.15 12.28 -8.23
CA THR A 28 -35.84 12.60 -9.48
C THR A 28 -37.30 12.16 -9.45
N ARG A 29 -38.18 13.00 -10.01
CA ARG A 29 -39.60 12.69 -10.23
C ARG A 29 -39.86 12.06 -11.61
N ASN A 30 -38.85 11.94 -12.47
CA ASN A 30 -39.01 11.37 -13.80
C ASN A 30 -38.98 9.83 -13.73
N PRO A 31 -40.05 9.11 -14.15
CA PRO A 31 -40.13 7.65 -14.03
C PRO A 31 -39.03 6.93 -14.84
N LYS A 32 -38.65 7.45 -16.01
CA LYS A 32 -37.55 6.88 -16.81
C LYS A 32 -36.20 7.01 -16.11
N ALA A 33 -36.01 8.07 -15.32
CA ALA A 33 -34.78 8.28 -14.58
C ALA A 33 -34.70 7.34 -13.36
N VAL A 34 -35.82 7.05 -12.70
CA VAL A 34 -35.90 6.04 -11.63
C VAL A 34 -35.52 4.66 -12.16
N GLU A 35 -36.12 4.24 -13.27
CA GLU A 35 -35.79 2.96 -13.93
C GLU A 35 -34.31 2.91 -14.34
N ALA A 36 -33.76 3.99 -14.89
CA ALA A 36 -32.35 4.06 -15.25
C ALA A 36 -31.41 3.96 -14.04
N ILE A 37 -31.76 4.56 -12.90
CA ILE A 37 -30.98 4.48 -11.65
C ILE A 37 -30.96 3.04 -11.12
N GLU A 38 -32.09 2.34 -11.20
CA GLU A 38 -32.20 0.94 -10.77
C GLU A 38 -31.35 0.01 -11.65
N ILE A 39 -31.40 0.20 -12.98
CA ILE A 39 -30.54 -0.52 -13.92
C ILE A 39 -29.07 -0.24 -13.61
N ALA A 40 -28.69 1.03 -13.43
CA ALA A 40 -27.33 1.43 -13.11
C ALA A 40 -26.84 0.84 -11.78
N ARG A 41 -27.70 0.78 -10.75
CA ARG A 41 -27.39 0.16 -9.47
C ARG A 41 -27.07 -1.33 -9.63
N ARG A 42 -27.84 -2.06 -10.43
CA ARG A 42 -27.62 -3.49 -10.67
C ARG A 42 -26.32 -3.71 -11.43
N LEU A 43 -26.06 -2.91 -12.45
CA LEU A 43 -24.80 -2.94 -13.19
C LEU A 43 -23.58 -2.66 -12.28
N ARG A 44 -23.73 -1.85 -11.23
CA ARG A 44 -22.69 -1.63 -10.21
C ARG A 44 -22.57 -2.75 -9.19
N LYS A 45 -23.64 -3.50 -8.93
CA LYS A 45 -23.65 -4.67 -8.03
C LYS A 45 -23.09 -5.93 -8.66
N THR A 46 -22.92 -6.00 -9.98
CA THR A 46 -22.31 -7.18 -10.60
C THR A 46 -20.82 -7.25 -10.22
N LYS A 47 -20.28 -8.47 -10.12
CA LYS A 47 -18.86 -8.74 -9.80
C LYS A 47 -17.90 -7.93 -10.69
N HIS A 48 -18.28 -7.73 -11.95
CA HIS A 48 -17.49 -7.01 -12.94
C HIS A 48 -17.83 -5.50 -13.06
N GLY A 49 -18.85 -5.02 -12.34
CA GLY A 49 -19.29 -3.63 -12.40
C GLY A 49 -18.21 -2.63 -11.99
N LEU A 50 -17.30 -3.05 -11.09
CA LEU A 50 -16.17 -2.26 -10.62
C LEU A 50 -15.11 -2.01 -11.72
N TYR A 51 -15.01 -2.93 -12.68
CA TYR A 51 -13.93 -2.99 -13.66
C TYR A 51 -14.39 -2.90 -15.12
N ALA A 52 -15.70 -2.85 -15.37
CA ALA A 52 -16.26 -2.87 -16.73
C ALA A 52 -15.75 -1.73 -17.65
N SER A 53 -15.27 -0.62 -17.07
CA SER A 53 -14.70 0.50 -17.81
C SER A 53 -13.24 0.30 -18.23
N VAL A 54 -12.48 -0.54 -17.53
CA VAL A 54 -11.01 -0.61 -17.62
C VAL A 54 -10.53 -1.18 -18.95
N PRO A 55 -11.08 -2.30 -19.47
CA PRO A 55 -10.60 -2.85 -20.72
C PRO A 55 -10.89 -1.93 -21.92
N ILE A 56 -9.96 -1.83 -22.86
CA ILE A 56 -10.17 -1.11 -24.12
C ILE A 56 -11.15 -1.86 -25.03
N ILE A 57 -11.63 -1.18 -26.07
CA ILE A 57 -12.45 -1.80 -27.10
C ILE A 57 -11.53 -2.46 -28.13
N CYS A 58 -11.79 -3.73 -28.45
CA CYS A 58 -11.05 -4.47 -29.45
C CYS A 58 -11.29 -3.87 -30.85
N LYS A 59 -10.20 -3.56 -31.56
CA LYS A 59 -10.21 -3.06 -32.94
C LYS A 59 -9.78 -4.12 -33.96
N GLY A 60 -9.59 -5.37 -33.54
CA GLY A 60 -9.06 -6.45 -34.38
C GLY A 60 -7.71 -6.06 -34.98
N GLN A 61 -7.59 -6.17 -36.30
CA GLN A 61 -6.40 -5.76 -37.07
C GLN A 61 -6.03 -4.28 -36.92
N GLY A 62 -7.00 -3.41 -36.61
CA GLY A 62 -6.76 -1.97 -36.36
C GLY A 62 -6.35 -1.64 -34.92
N CYS A 63 -6.04 -2.64 -34.10
CA CYS A 63 -5.56 -2.43 -32.74
C CYS A 63 -4.10 -1.97 -32.74
N PRO A 64 -3.68 -1.00 -31.91
CA PRO A 64 -2.27 -0.62 -31.76
C PRO A 64 -1.35 -1.78 -31.37
N TYR A 65 -1.92 -2.85 -30.81
CA TYR A 65 -1.23 -4.05 -30.36
C TYR A 65 -1.54 -5.27 -31.25
N ALA A 66 -2.08 -5.07 -32.46
CA ALA A 66 -2.49 -6.17 -33.33
C ALA A 66 -1.34 -7.15 -33.64
N HIS A 67 -0.13 -6.62 -33.83
CA HIS A 67 1.07 -7.39 -34.13
C HIS A 67 1.54 -8.33 -33.02
N SER A 68 1.20 -8.03 -31.76
CA SER A 68 1.57 -8.84 -30.60
C SER A 68 0.37 -9.50 -29.93
N CYS A 69 -0.81 -9.44 -30.55
CA CYS A 69 -2.05 -9.94 -29.99
C CYS A 69 -2.30 -11.39 -30.45
N PRO A 70 -2.24 -12.39 -29.55
CA PRO A 70 -2.45 -13.79 -29.94
C PRO A 70 -3.86 -14.04 -30.49
N LEU A 71 -4.85 -13.26 -30.06
CA LEU A 71 -6.23 -13.40 -30.56
C LEU A 71 -6.40 -12.91 -32.00
N VAL A 72 -5.54 -11.99 -32.44
CA VAL A 72 -5.51 -11.55 -33.84
C VAL A 72 -4.82 -12.60 -34.69
N GLU A 73 -3.69 -13.14 -34.23
CA GLU A 73 -2.97 -14.25 -34.91
C GLU A 73 -3.85 -15.50 -35.08
N MET A 74 -4.71 -15.78 -34.10
CA MET A 74 -5.64 -16.92 -34.14
C MET A 74 -6.99 -16.61 -34.82
N ASP A 75 -7.18 -15.42 -35.40
CA ASP A 75 -8.45 -14.96 -35.99
C ASP A 75 -9.66 -15.07 -35.04
N LYS A 76 -9.43 -14.90 -33.74
CA LYS A 76 -10.45 -14.97 -32.67
C LYS A 76 -10.72 -13.63 -31.98
N ALA A 77 -10.22 -12.52 -32.53
CA ALA A 77 -10.37 -11.19 -31.94
C ALA A 77 -11.82 -10.66 -32.08
N PRO A 78 -12.55 -10.41 -30.97
CA PRO A 78 -13.95 -9.97 -31.03
C PRO A 78 -14.05 -8.46 -31.27
N TYR A 79 -14.10 -8.05 -32.54
CA TYR A 79 -14.18 -6.65 -32.92
C TYR A 79 -15.37 -5.92 -32.27
N GLY A 80 -15.11 -4.73 -31.72
CA GLY A 80 -16.14 -3.85 -31.13
C GLY A 80 -16.56 -4.21 -29.71
N GLU A 81 -16.16 -5.38 -29.19
CA GLU A 81 -16.36 -5.78 -27.80
C GLU A 81 -15.14 -5.37 -26.94
N LYS A 82 -15.26 -5.54 -25.62
CA LYS A 82 -14.15 -5.30 -24.69
C LYS A 82 -13.00 -6.28 -24.93
N CYS A 83 -11.76 -5.81 -24.81
CA CYS A 83 -10.55 -6.60 -25.06
C CYS A 83 -10.49 -7.85 -24.15
N PRO A 84 -10.55 -9.08 -24.69
CA PRO A 84 -10.56 -10.28 -23.86
C PRO A 84 -9.26 -10.53 -23.11
N ILE A 85 -8.12 -10.15 -23.68
CA ILE A 85 -6.80 -10.29 -23.05
C ILE A 85 -6.74 -9.46 -21.77
N GLU A 86 -7.21 -8.21 -21.84
CA GLU A 86 -7.23 -7.33 -20.66
C GLU A 86 -8.28 -7.77 -19.65
N ILE A 87 -9.41 -8.32 -20.07
CA ILE A 87 -10.41 -8.89 -19.15
C ILE A 87 -9.80 -10.07 -18.38
N ALA A 88 -9.15 -11.00 -19.07
CA ALA A 88 -8.52 -12.15 -18.44
C ALA A 88 -7.40 -11.72 -17.47
N ALA A 89 -6.55 -10.78 -17.88
CA ALA A 89 -5.51 -10.23 -17.02
C ALA A 89 -6.11 -9.52 -15.79
N LEU A 90 -7.22 -8.80 -15.97
CA LEU A 90 -7.90 -8.10 -14.89
C LEU A 90 -8.48 -9.07 -13.86
N GLU A 91 -9.15 -10.13 -14.31
CA GLU A 91 -9.72 -11.16 -13.41
C GLU A 91 -8.62 -11.87 -12.61
N ASP A 92 -7.53 -12.24 -13.27
CA ASP A 92 -6.37 -12.89 -12.65
C ASP A 92 -5.68 -11.96 -11.64
N LEU A 93 -5.37 -10.71 -12.01
CA LEU A 93 -4.76 -9.73 -11.11
C LEU A 93 -5.66 -9.43 -9.91
N PHE A 94 -6.96 -9.22 -10.14
CA PHE A 94 -7.91 -8.93 -9.07
C PHE A 94 -7.97 -10.08 -8.05
N HIS A 95 -8.10 -11.33 -8.51
CA HIS A 95 -8.12 -12.49 -7.63
C HIS A 95 -6.80 -12.64 -6.85
N ARG A 96 -5.65 -12.47 -7.50
CA ARG A 96 -4.35 -12.52 -6.81
C ARG A 96 -4.21 -11.47 -5.72
N TYR A 97 -4.67 -10.24 -5.96
CA TYR A 97 -4.64 -9.20 -4.95
C TYR A 97 -5.62 -9.48 -3.82
N CYS A 98 -6.85 -9.90 -4.13
CA CYS A 98 -7.82 -10.31 -3.11
C CYS A 98 -7.29 -11.44 -2.23
N GLU A 99 -6.66 -12.47 -2.82
CA GLU A 99 -6.05 -13.59 -2.10
C GLU A 99 -4.88 -13.13 -1.22
N HIS A 100 -3.96 -12.34 -1.78
CA HIS A 100 -2.82 -11.78 -1.03
C HIS A 100 -3.28 -10.95 0.18
N PHE A 101 -4.37 -10.23 0.03
CA PHE A 101 -4.96 -9.42 1.09
C PHE A 101 -6.00 -10.20 1.93
N GLY A 102 -6.30 -11.46 1.63
CA GLY A 102 -7.29 -12.26 2.38
C GLY A 102 -8.70 -11.65 2.38
N ILE A 103 -9.09 -11.00 1.29
CA ILE A 103 -10.42 -10.41 1.09
C ILE A 103 -11.26 -11.38 0.26
N ASP A 104 -12.46 -11.69 0.75
CA ASP A 104 -13.43 -12.46 -0.03
C ASP A 104 -14.17 -11.53 -1.01
N PRO A 105 -13.98 -11.68 -2.33
CA PRO A 105 -14.65 -10.84 -3.33
C PRO A 105 -16.16 -11.11 -3.44
N ASP A 106 -16.62 -12.29 -3.01
CA ASP A 106 -18.02 -12.70 -3.16
C ASP A 106 -18.88 -12.22 -2.00
N ASN A 107 -18.30 -12.10 -0.80
CA ASN A 107 -18.96 -11.57 0.39
C ASN A 107 -18.08 -10.51 1.09
N PRO A 108 -17.93 -9.32 0.51
CA PRO A 108 -17.08 -8.28 1.07
C PRO A 108 -17.67 -7.74 2.37
N LYS A 109 -16.86 -7.68 3.44
CA LYS A 109 -17.27 -7.02 4.69
C LYS A 109 -17.28 -5.51 4.48
N PRO A 110 -18.10 -4.75 5.25
CA PRO A 110 -18.08 -3.28 5.19
C PRO A 110 -16.68 -2.68 5.40
N SER A 111 -15.85 -3.32 6.22
CA SER A 111 -14.45 -2.94 6.48
C SER A 111 -13.54 -3.05 5.25
N ASP A 112 -13.92 -3.87 4.27
CA ASP A 112 -13.07 -4.26 3.15
C ASP A 112 -13.39 -3.43 1.90
N THR A 113 -14.42 -2.59 1.97
CA THR A 113 -14.85 -1.71 0.87
C THR A 113 -13.75 -0.78 0.39
N VAL A 114 -13.03 -0.15 1.32
CA VAL A 114 -11.89 0.73 1.03
C VAL A 114 -10.75 -0.06 0.40
N ASP A 115 -10.46 -1.24 0.95
CA ASP A 115 -9.38 -2.10 0.47
C ASP A 115 -9.68 -2.60 -0.96
N LEU A 116 -10.93 -2.95 -1.27
CA LEU A 116 -11.38 -3.33 -2.61
C LEU A 116 -11.28 -2.17 -3.61
N MET A 117 -11.60 -0.94 -3.20
CA MET A 117 -11.41 0.24 -4.04
C MET A 117 -9.92 0.50 -4.34
N MET A 118 -9.05 0.28 -3.37
CA MET A 118 -7.60 0.42 -3.57
C MET A 118 -7.05 -0.70 -4.45
N ILE A 119 -7.48 -1.95 -4.25
CA ILE A 119 -7.14 -3.07 -5.14
C ILE A 119 -7.59 -2.76 -6.56
N LYS A 120 -8.78 -2.18 -6.75
CA LYS A 120 -9.23 -1.75 -8.07
C LYS A 120 -8.27 -0.77 -8.72
N ASP A 121 -7.89 0.28 -8.01
CA ASP A 121 -6.96 1.27 -8.53
C ASP A 121 -5.58 0.68 -8.84
N LEU A 122 -5.19 -0.38 -8.13
CA LEU A 122 -3.95 -1.09 -8.35
C LEU A 122 -4.00 -1.94 -9.63
N VAL A 123 -5.08 -2.71 -9.82
CA VAL A 123 -5.33 -3.47 -11.06
C VAL A 123 -5.43 -2.53 -12.27
N ASP A 124 -6.09 -1.38 -12.12
CA ASP A 124 -6.16 -0.36 -13.18
C ASP A 124 -4.77 0.15 -13.58
N ALA A 125 -3.87 0.36 -12.61
CA ALA A 125 -2.49 0.76 -12.86
C ALA A 125 -1.70 -0.35 -13.56
N ASP A 126 -1.89 -1.62 -13.18
CA ASP A 126 -1.20 -2.75 -13.81
C ASP A 126 -1.64 -3.00 -15.25
N ILE A 127 -2.93 -2.88 -15.55
CA ILE A 127 -3.40 -2.96 -16.94
C ILE A 127 -2.85 -1.78 -17.77
N ALA A 128 -2.74 -0.58 -17.18
CA ALA A 128 -2.12 0.55 -17.86
C ALA A 128 -0.62 0.34 -18.09
N LEU A 129 0.09 -0.28 -17.15
CA LEU A 129 1.50 -0.66 -17.30
C LEU A 129 1.68 -1.69 -18.42
N LEU A 130 0.83 -2.72 -18.48
CA LEU A 130 0.81 -3.72 -19.56
C LEU A 130 0.69 -3.07 -20.94
N ARG A 131 -0.16 -2.04 -21.07
CA ARG A 131 -0.30 -1.27 -22.32
C ARG A 131 0.96 -0.50 -22.67
N CYS A 132 1.59 0.14 -21.68
CA CYS A 132 2.84 0.87 -21.88
C CYS A 132 3.95 -0.08 -22.33
N ASP A 133 4.05 -1.25 -21.69
CA ASP A 133 5.03 -2.27 -22.03
C ASP A 133 4.82 -2.83 -23.43
N ASN A 134 3.57 -3.13 -23.81
CA ASN A 134 3.24 -3.58 -25.16
C ASN A 134 3.55 -2.51 -26.23
N LYS A 135 3.31 -1.23 -25.94
CA LYS A 135 3.61 -0.14 -26.87
C LYS A 135 5.11 0.09 -27.01
N MET A 136 5.84 0.02 -25.90
CA MET A 136 7.29 0.18 -25.86
C MET A 136 8.01 -1.00 -26.51
N ALA A 137 7.50 -2.23 -26.35
CA ALA A 137 8.00 -3.40 -27.06
C ALA A 137 7.85 -3.28 -28.58
N TRP A 138 6.83 -2.54 -29.06
CA TRP A 138 6.64 -2.28 -30.48
C TRP A 138 7.57 -1.20 -31.03
N ASP A 139 7.63 -0.03 -30.40
CA ASP A 139 8.44 1.09 -30.93
C ASP A 139 9.95 0.83 -30.79
N ALA A 140 10.38 0.01 -29.81
CA ALA A 140 11.76 -0.39 -29.50
C ALA A 140 12.78 0.74 -29.21
N ASP A 141 12.48 1.98 -29.59
CA ASP A 141 13.31 3.16 -29.35
C ASP A 141 12.78 4.00 -28.18
N TYR A 142 13.70 4.43 -27.32
CA TYR A 142 13.42 5.29 -26.18
C TYR A 142 13.58 6.77 -26.50
N ILE A 143 14.23 7.12 -27.63
CA ILE A 143 14.52 8.50 -28.01
C ILE A 143 13.65 8.86 -29.23
N ILE A 144 12.90 9.95 -29.12
CA ILE A 144 12.12 10.51 -30.23
C ILE A 144 12.79 11.80 -30.70
N HIS A 145 12.91 11.95 -32.02
CA HIS A 145 13.32 13.21 -32.64
C HIS A 145 12.10 14.11 -32.86
N ASN A 146 11.82 14.99 -31.90
CA ASN A 146 10.77 15.99 -32.04
C ASN A 146 11.28 17.19 -32.84
N THR A 147 10.55 17.57 -33.89
CA THR A 147 10.84 18.78 -34.66
C THR A 147 10.35 20.01 -33.91
N VAL A 148 11.29 20.84 -33.43
CA VAL A 148 11.00 22.04 -32.61
C VAL A 148 10.83 23.29 -33.48
N GLY A 149 11.42 23.30 -34.67
CA GLY A 149 11.30 24.40 -35.62
C GLY A 149 11.82 24.05 -37.02
N MET A 150 11.54 24.94 -37.97
CA MET A 150 12.12 24.93 -39.31
C MET A 150 12.99 26.19 -39.48
N THR A 151 14.18 26.03 -40.06
CA THR A 151 14.98 27.17 -40.51
C THR A 151 14.35 27.82 -41.74
N GLU A 152 14.77 29.05 -42.08
CA GLU A 152 14.29 29.74 -43.29
C GLU A 152 14.65 28.99 -44.60
N GLU A 153 15.65 28.11 -44.53
CA GLU A 153 16.07 27.22 -45.62
C GLU A 153 15.27 25.90 -45.67
N GLY A 154 14.29 25.73 -44.78
CA GLY A 154 13.40 24.57 -44.72
C GLY A 154 13.98 23.34 -44.04
N GLU A 155 15.14 23.44 -43.39
CA GLU A 155 15.72 22.34 -42.62
C GLU A 155 15.05 22.21 -41.25
N ARG A 156 14.82 20.97 -40.83
CA ARG A 156 14.12 20.66 -39.58
C ARG A 156 15.11 20.62 -38.42
N ILE A 157 14.97 21.53 -37.47
CA ILE A 157 15.70 21.46 -36.21
C ILE A 157 15.01 20.42 -35.33
N THR A 158 15.69 19.29 -35.11
CA THR A 158 15.20 18.22 -34.25
C THR A 158 15.85 18.28 -32.88
N LYS A 159 15.05 18.05 -31.84
CA LYS A 159 15.50 17.85 -30.47
C LYS A 159 15.27 16.39 -30.11
N GLN A 160 16.28 15.77 -29.51
CA GLN A 160 16.17 14.44 -28.94
C GLN A 160 15.49 14.54 -27.58
N GLU A 161 14.34 13.89 -27.44
CA GLU A 161 13.60 13.80 -26.18
C GLU A 161 13.28 12.33 -25.87
N LEU A 162 13.09 12.02 -24.59
CA LEU A 162 12.64 10.70 -24.18
C LEU A 162 11.22 10.45 -24.66
N HIS A 163 10.91 9.19 -24.97
CA HIS A 163 9.58 8.78 -25.34
C HIS A 163 8.58 9.12 -24.21
N PRO A 164 7.47 9.84 -24.47
CA PRO A 164 6.51 10.27 -23.43
C PRO A 164 5.91 9.11 -22.61
N LEU A 165 5.86 7.91 -23.19
CA LEU A 165 5.46 6.68 -22.49
C LEU A 165 6.37 6.35 -21.30
N THR A 166 7.65 6.70 -21.34
CA THR A 166 8.58 6.44 -20.23
C THR A 166 8.17 7.25 -19.00
N GLU A 167 7.86 8.54 -19.17
CA GLU A 167 7.36 9.39 -18.08
C GLU A 167 5.98 8.93 -17.59
N TYR A 168 5.11 8.51 -18.52
CA TYR A 168 3.79 8.00 -18.15
C TYR A 168 3.91 6.69 -17.35
N LYS A 169 4.80 5.79 -17.75
CA LYS A 169 5.11 4.55 -17.05
C LYS A 169 5.64 4.83 -15.65
N GLU A 170 6.54 5.79 -15.48
CA GLU A 170 7.05 6.20 -14.17
C GLU A 170 5.91 6.71 -13.26
N LYS A 171 5.02 7.56 -13.78
CA LYS A 171 3.83 8.04 -13.05
C LYS A 171 2.92 6.89 -12.61
N LEU A 172 2.73 5.88 -13.46
CA LEU A 172 1.93 4.70 -13.13
C LEU A 172 2.60 3.85 -12.04
N ILE A 173 3.91 3.64 -12.10
CA ILE A 173 4.67 2.91 -11.05
C ILE A 173 4.60 3.66 -9.72
N ALA A 174 4.78 4.99 -9.73
CA ALA A 174 4.66 5.81 -8.54
C ALA A 174 3.26 5.71 -7.92
N ARG A 175 2.20 5.76 -8.76
CA ARG A 175 0.81 5.55 -8.32
C ARG A 175 0.63 4.15 -7.71
N LYS A 176 1.11 3.09 -8.38
CA LYS A 176 1.02 1.71 -7.89
C LYS A 176 1.67 1.56 -6.51
N ASN A 177 2.91 2.05 -6.37
CA ASN A 177 3.65 1.98 -5.12
C ASN A 177 2.94 2.75 -4.00
N LYS A 178 2.40 3.93 -4.30
CA LYS A 178 1.62 4.72 -3.34
C LYS A 178 0.36 3.97 -2.89
N THR A 179 -0.39 3.37 -3.81
CA THR A 179 -1.58 2.56 -3.47
C THR A 179 -1.19 1.35 -2.62
N PHE A 180 -0.08 0.68 -2.92
CA PHE A 180 0.41 -0.46 -2.14
C PHE A 180 0.82 -0.06 -0.71
N GLN A 181 1.50 1.09 -0.56
CA GLN A 181 1.84 1.64 0.75
C GLN A 181 0.59 1.98 1.57
N LEU A 182 -0.42 2.60 0.94
CA LEU A 182 -1.69 2.93 1.59
C LEU A 182 -2.47 1.68 2.04
N LEU A 183 -2.49 0.63 1.22
CA LEU A 183 -3.12 -0.66 1.58
C LEU A 183 -2.45 -1.30 2.80
N ASN A 184 -1.12 -1.21 2.88
CA ASN A 184 -0.38 -1.73 4.03
C ASN A 184 -0.58 -0.84 5.27
N SER A 185 -0.67 0.47 5.12
CA SER A 185 -0.90 1.38 6.25
C SER A 185 -2.31 1.23 6.81
N THR A 186 -3.36 1.19 5.98
CA THR A 186 -4.74 1.03 6.45
C THR A 186 -4.93 -0.26 7.26
N ARG A 187 -4.18 -1.32 6.93
CA ARG A 187 -4.18 -2.58 7.69
C ARG A 187 -3.43 -2.49 8.99
N LYS A 188 -2.25 -1.89 9.00
CA LYS A 188 -1.52 -1.59 10.24
C LYS A 188 -2.32 -0.70 11.17
N ASP A 189 -3.09 0.24 10.65
CA ASP A 189 -3.96 1.10 11.44
C ASP A 189 -5.16 0.31 12.01
N LYS A 190 -5.75 -0.60 11.23
CA LYS A 190 -6.80 -1.53 11.70
C LYS A 190 -6.28 -2.51 12.77
N GLU A 191 -5.06 -3.01 12.62
CA GLU A 191 -4.38 -3.87 13.59
C GLU A 191 -3.94 -3.08 14.83
N GLY A 192 -3.42 -1.86 14.63
CA GLY A 192 -3.04 -0.91 15.67
C GLY A 192 -4.23 -0.45 16.51
N MET A 193 -5.42 -0.28 15.93
CA MET A 193 -6.67 -0.05 16.68
C MET A 193 -7.11 -1.27 17.50
N LYS A 194 -6.75 -2.50 17.11
CA LYS A 194 -6.94 -3.67 17.99
C LYS A 194 -5.90 -3.70 19.12
N LEU A 195 -4.74 -3.09 18.89
CA LEU A 195 -3.61 -2.96 19.82
C LEU A 195 -3.58 -1.64 20.59
N THR A 196 -4.64 -0.83 20.53
CA THR A 196 -5.02 0.00 21.68
C THR A 196 -5.46 -0.94 22.80
N VAL A 197 -4.47 -1.62 23.37
CA VAL A 197 -4.45 -1.98 24.77
C VAL A 197 -4.76 -0.67 25.46
N THR A 198 -5.99 -0.58 25.96
CA THR A 198 -6.36 0.33 27.03
C THR A 198 -5.43 -0.02 28.18
N HIS A 199 -4.18 0.42 28.14
CA HIS A 199 -3.34 0.46 29.31
C HIS A 199 -4.04 1.47 30.20
N ASP A 200 -4.87 0.95 31.08
CA ASP A 200 -5.51 1.73 32.11
C ASP A 200 -4.39 2.53 32.78
N PRO A 201 -4.47 3.88 32.88
CA PRO A 201 -3.44 4.70 33.52
C PRO A 201 -3.01 4.14 34.89
N SER A 202 -3.94 3.43 35.54
CA SER A 202 -3.78 2.65 36.77
C SER A 202 -2.73 1.53 36.68
N GLU A 203 -2.73 0.71 35.62
CA GLU A 203 -1.79 -0.40 35.45
C GLU A 203 -0.37 0.10 35.17
N ARG A 204 -0.24 1.13 34.34
CA ARG A 204 1.07 1.75 34.06
C ARG A 204 1.62 2.46 35.30
N ALA A 205 0.78 3.09 36.10
CA ALA A 205 1.18 3.66 37.38
C ALA A 205 1.63 2.56 38.37
N ALA A 206 0.93 1.43 38.42
CA ALA A 206 1.30 0.29 39.26
C ALA A 206 2.65 -0.34 38.84
N GLU A 207 2.91 -0.47 37.54
CA GLU A 207 4.21 -0.92 37.03
C GLU A 207 5.33 0.05 37.39
N MET A 208 5.11 1.36 37.25
CA MET A 208 6.09 2.38 37.63
C MET A 208 6.38 2.36 39.13
N LEU A 209 5.37 2.17 39.98
CA LEU A 209 5.54 2.04 41.43
C LEU A 209 6.33 0.78 41.79
N LYS A 210 6.08 -0.33 41.10
CA LYS A 210 6.82 -1.58 41.29
C LYS A 210 8.30 -1.41 40.94
N VAL A 211 8.60 -0.79 39.81
CA VAL A 211 9.99 -0.49 39.41
C VAL A 211 10.68 0.42 40.43
N LEU A 212 9.98 1.44 40.95
CA LEU A 212 10.52 2.32 41.99
C LEU A 212 10.80 1.56 43.30
N GLN A 213 9.96 0.59 43.65
CA GLN A 213 10.15 -0.22 44.84
C GLN A 213 11.36 -1.17 44.67
N ASP A 214 11.47 -1.84 43.52
CA ASP A 214 12.60 -2.71 43.19
C ASP A 214 13.93 -1.93 43.21
N MET A 215 13.95 -0.69 42.70
CA MET A 215 15.15 0.17 42.75
C MET A 215 15.55 0.52 44.19
N LYS A 216 14.59 0.85 45.06
CA LYS A 216 14.86 1.15 46.47
C LYS A 216 15.40 -0.06 47.23
N GLU A 217 14.88 -1.25 46.92
CA GLU A 217 15.36 -2.50 47.51
C GLU A 217 16.83 -2.76 47.12
N ILE A 218 17.18 -2.52 45.85
CA ILE A 218 18.57 -2.64 45.38
C ILE A 218 19.47 -1.63 46.11
N GLU A 219 19.08 -0.36 46.20
CA GLU A 219 19.84 0.68 46.90
C GLU A 219 20.09 0.32 48.37
N ALA A 220 19.06 -0.16 49.08
CA ALA A 220 19.20 -0.59 50.47
C ALA A 220 20.19 -1.76 50.62
N THR A 221 20.15 -2.74 49.71
CA THR A 221 21.13 -3.85 49.74
C THR A 221 22.55 -3.38 49.45
N GLU A 222 22.73 -2.36 48.59
CA GLU A 222 24.05 -1.78 48.33
C GLU A 222 24.59 -1.03 49.55
N GLU A 223 23.76 -0.27 50.25
CA GLU A 223 24.13 0.43 51.48
C GLU A 223 24.54 -0.55 52.59
N GLU A 224 23.78 -1.63 52.78
CA GLU A 224 24.13 -2.70 53.73
C GLU A 224 25.47 -3.36 53.37
N ARG A 225 25.74 -3.59 52.08
CA ARG A 225 27.02 -4.16 51.63
C ARG A 225 28.17 -3.20 51.87
N LYS A 226 27.97 -1.89 51.66
CA LYS A 226 28.96 -0.84 51.94
C LYS A 226 29.26 -0.75 53.44
N GLN A 227 28.23 -0.77 54.30
CA GLN A 227 28.41 -0.76 55.76
C GLN A 227 29.18 -2.01 56.23
N LYS A 228 28.82 -3.21 55.77
CA LYS A 228 29.57 -4.44 56.09
C LYS A 228 31.02 -4.38 55.64
N TYR A 229 31.31 -3.73 54.51
CA TYR A 229 32.67 -3.51 54.04
C TYR A 229 33.44 -2.53 54.93
N LEU A 230 32.82 -1.42 55.33
CA LEU A 230 33.39 -0.43 56.26
C LEU A 230 33.65 -1.01 57.66
N ASP A 231 32.71 -1.81 58.18
CA ASP A 231 32.88 -2.48 59.47
C ASP A 231 34.03 -3.48 59.42
N ARG A 232 34.13 -4.27 58.33
CA ARG A 232 35.24 -5.20 58.12
C ARG A 232 36.59 -4.48 57.99
N SER A 233 36.66 -3.38 57.25
CA SER A 233 37.91 -2.61 57.10
C SER A 233 38.31 -1.94 58.40
N SER A 234 37.36 -1.41 59.17
CA SER A 234 37.63 -0.83 60.50
C SER A 234 38.10 -1.88 61.52
N SER A 235 37.56 -3.10 61.45
CA SER A 235 38.00 -4.23 62.28
C SER A 235 39.43 -4.67 61.92
N MET A 236 39.77 -4.76 60.62
CA MET A 236 41.14 -5.07 60.19
C MET A 236 42.13 -3.97 60.58
N MET A 237 41.70 -2.70 60.57
CA MET A 237 42.53 -1.56 61.00
C MET A 237 42.76 -1.55 62.52
N LYS A 238 41.82 -2.04 63.33
CA LYS A 238 42.04 -2.25 64.78
C LYS A 238 42.98 -3.41 65.08
N GLU A 239 42.98 -4.46 64.27
CA GLU A 239 43.94 -5.57 64.41
C GLU A 239 45.37 -5.18 64.00
N THR A 240 45.55 -4.35 62.96
CA THR A 240 46.90 -3.93 62.52
C THR A 240 47.53 -2.83 63.39
N VAL A 241 46.75 -1.98 64.07
CA VAL A 241 47.32 -0.95 64.97
C VAL A 241 47.97 -1.55 66.23
N THR A 242 47.73 -2.83 66.54
CA THR A 242 48.38 -3.52 67.68
C THR A 242 49.60 -4.37 67.30
N LYS A 243 49.91 -4.52 66.00
CA LYS A 243 51.10 -5.21 65.50
C LYS A 243 51.77 -4.36 64.42
N ASP A 244 52.89 -3.76 64.78
CA ASP A 244 53.87 -3.07 63.93
C ASP A 244 53.59 -1.59 63.61
N THR A 245 53.67 -0.73 64.64
CA THR A 245 54.14 0.65 64.44
C THR A 245 55.63 0.62 64.05
N ILE A 246 55.92 0.89 62.78
CA ILE A 246 57.28 1.17 62.31
C ILE A 246 57.53 2.67 62.52
N GLU A 247 58.39 3.02 63.47
CA GLU A 247 58.88 4.39 63.62
C GLU A 247 59.81 4.71 62.43
N VAL A 248 59.40 5.65 61.58
CA VAL A 248 60.21 6.17 60.48
C VAL A 248 60.70 7.55 60.89
N GLU A 249 62.02 7.71 61.05
CA GLU A 249 62.64 9.00 61.31
C GLU A 249 62.49 9.93 60.08
N PRO A 250 62.22 11.23 60.27
CA PRO A 250 62.07 12.17 59.16
C PRO A 250 63.40 12.40 58.44
N ILE A 251 63.38 12.30 57.11
CA ILE A 251 64.52 12.56 56.22
C ILE A 251 64.80 14.07 56.21
N ASP A 252 65.99 14.47 56.65
CA ASP A 252 66.49 15.85 56.63
C ASP A 252 66.94 16.23 55.21
N TYR A 253 66.37 17.29 54.65
CA TYR A 253 66.77 17.86 53.36
C TYR A 253 67.49 19.17 53.60
N SER A 254 68.75 19.07 54.03
CA SER A 254 69.69 20.16 53.98
C SER A 254 70.96 19.69 53.26
N GLU A 255 71.39 20.51 52.29
CA GLU A 255 72.61 20.40 51.47
C GLU A 255 72.49 19.68 50.11
N GLU A 256 71.94 20.39 49.11
CA GLU A 256 72.55 20.39 47.77
C GLU A 256 73.22 21.76 47.57
N GLU A 257 74.51 21.73 47.24
CA GLU A 257 75.37 22.86 46.83
C GLU A 257 74.95 23.50 45.51
#